data_AF-T5A760-F1
#
_entry.id   AF-T5A760-F1
#
_cell.length_a   1.000
_cell.length_b   1.000
_cell.length_c   1.000
_cell.angle_alpha   90.00
_cell.angle_beta   90.00
_cell.angle_gamma   90.00
#
_symmetry.space_group_name_H-M   'P 1'
#
loop_
_entity.id
_entity.type
_entity.pdbx_description
1 polymer ?
#
loop_
_entity_poly.entity_id
_entity_poly.type
_entity_poly.pdbx_seq_one_letter_code
_entity_poly.pdbx_strand_id
1 'polypeptide(L)'
;MAGELWLLLIQLSVHIKRAEAGVGHVRSAENREIVDDFIDAGERLMEKLRALLKACEAPMLKAARKKQSSLGKNSGVEFVETLFGRDRELAKTEKFMQSVRLFNLRFDANCSDILSQPTA
;
A
#
# COMPACT_ATOMS: atom_id res chain seq x y z
N MET A 1 1.09 -11.89 -9.73
CA MET A 1 1.55 -10.55 -9.34
C MET A 1 0.39 -9.62 -8.97
N ALA A 2 -0.54 -9.29 -9.88
CA ALA A 2 -1.65 -8.38 -9.55
C ALA A 2 -2.53 -8.85 -8.38
N GLY A 3 -2.94 -10.12 -8.37
CA GLY A 3 -3.71 -10.69 -7.25
C GLY A 3 -2.94 -10.70 -5.93
N GLU A 4 -1.63 -10.88 -5.98
CA GLU A 4 -0.78 -10.84 -4.79
C GLU A 4 -0.59 -9.42 -4.27
N LEU A 5 -0.35 -8.44 -5.15
CA LEU A 5 -0.34 -7.02 -4.80
C LEU A 5 -1.66 -6.63 -4.12
N TRP A 6 -2.79 -7.09 -4.64
CA TRP A 6 -4.10 -6.82 -4.05
C TRP A 6 -4.22 -7.34 -2.62
N LEU A 7 -3.81 -8.59 -2.35
CA LEU A 7 -3.83 -9.16 -1.01
C LEU A 7 -2.89 -8.41 -0.05
N LEU A 8 -1.70 -8.01 -0.51
CA LEU A 8 -0.77 -7.20 0.27
C LEU A 8 -1.36 -5.85 0.66
N LEU A 9 -2.09 -5.19 -0.25
CA LEU A 9 -2.74 -3.90 0.00
C LEU A 9 -3.92 -4.03 0.97
N ILE A 10 -4.70 -5.12 0.89
CA ILE A 10 -5.74 -5.41 1.88
C ILE A 10 -5.12 -5.51 3.28
N GLN A 11 -4.07 -6.34 3.43
CA GLN A 11 -3.38 -6.52 4.71
C GLN A 11 -2.82 -5.19 5.24
N LEU A 12 -2.09 -4.44 4.40
CA LEU A 12 -1.56 -3.12 4.75
C LEU A 12 -2.66 -2.19 5.28
N SER A 13 -3.80 -2.11 4.59
CA SER A 13 -4.91 -1.26 5.01
C SER A 13 -5.52 -1.72 6.34
N VAL A 14 -5.63 -3.03 6.57
CA VAL A 14 -6.13 -3.57 7.85
C VAL A 14 -5.18 -3.22 8.99
N HIS A 15 -3.87 -3.40 8.81
CA HIS A 15 -2.87 -3.08 9.83
C HIS A 15 -2.87 -1.60 10.21
N ILE A 16 -2.82 -0.70 9.22
CA ILE A 16 -2.83 0.76 9.47
C ILE A 16 -4.08 1.16 10.24
N LYS A 17 -5.27 0.75 9.79
CA LYS A 17 -6.53 1.07 10.45
C LYS A 17 -6.60 0.53 11.88
N ARG A 18 -6.08 -0.68 12.10
CA ARG A 18 -6.03 -1.29 13.45
C ARG A 18 -5.10 -0.49 14.38
N ALA A 19 -3.94 -0.06 13.89
CA ALA A 19 -3.02 0.76 14.66
C ALA A 19 -3.63 2.14 14.99
N GLU A 20 -4.16 2.85 13.99
CA GLU A 20 -4.81 4.16 14.17
C GLU A 20 -5.95 4.10 15.20
N ALA A 21 -6.79 3.06 15.15
CA ALA A 21 -7.89 2.89 16.10
C ALA A 21 -7.41 2.50 17.51
N GLY A 22 -6.30 1.79 17.62
CA GLY A 22 -5.81 1.21 18.87
C GLY A 22 -4.82 2.09 19.63
N VAL A 23 -4.00 2.90 18.95
CA VAL A 23 -2.84 3.59 19.53
C VAL A 23 -3.21 4.53 20.68
N GLY A 24 -4.37 5.20 20.60
CA GLY A 24 -4.87 6.06 21.67
C GLY A 24 -5.20 5.33 22.97
N HIS A 25 -5.35 4.00 22.93
CA HIS A 25 -5.60 3.17 24.10
C HIS A 25 -4.31 2.59 24.71
N VAL A 26 -3.19 2.64 23.99
CA VAL A 26 -1.90 2.09 24.44
C VAL A 26 -1.32 2.96 25.56
N ARG A 27 -1.17 2.40 26.77
CA ARG A 27 -0.74 3.16 27.95
C ARG A 27 0.78 3.30 28.07
N SER A 28 1.53 2.26 27.74
CA SER A 28 3.00 2.30 27.73
C SER A 28 3.48 3.26 26.63
N ALA A 29 4.34 4.21 27.02
CA ALA A 29 4.90 5.20 26.09
C ALA A 29 5.77 4.54 25.01
N GLU A 30 6.58 3.55 25.40
CA GLU A 30 7.43 2.77 24.47
C GLU A 30 6.57 1.98 23.48
N ASN A 31 5.53 1.29 23.95
CA ASN A 31 4.62 0.55 23.07
C ASN A 31 3.84 1.48 22.13
N ARG A 32 3.49 2.68 22.60
CA ARG A 32 2.83 3.69 21.78
C ARG A 32 3.75 4.18 20.67
N GLU A 33 5.00 4.50 21.00
CA GLU A 33 6.02 4.91 20.03
C GLU A 33 6.21 3.85 18.94
N ILE A 34 6.30 2.57 19.31
CA ILE A 34 6.35 1.46 18.35
C ILE A 34 5.15 1.50 17.39
N VAL A 35 3.93 1.63 17.92
CA VAL A 35 2.71 1.63 17.08
C VAL A 35 2.67 2.87 16.18
N ASP A 36 3.01 4.05 16.68
CA ASP A 36 3.09 5.30 15.91
C ASP A 36 4.11 5.19 14.76
N ASP A 37 5.28 4.61 15.00
CA ASP A 37 6.30 4.34 13.96
C ASP A 37 5.75 3.47 12.82
N PHE A 38 4.89 2.50 13.14
CA PHE A 38 4.22 1.67 12.14
C PHE A 38 3.10 2.40 11.41
N ILE A 39 2.36 3.31 12.06
CA ILE A 39 1.39 4.17 11.37
C ILE A 39 2.11 5.01 10.33
N ASP A 40 3.17 5.71 10.73
CA ASP A 40 4.00 6.53 9.86
C ASP A 40 4.63 5.72 8.72
N ALA A 41 5.12 4.52 9.00
CA ALA A 41 5.66 3.62 7.97
C ALA A 41 4.58 3.17 6.97
N GLY A 42 3.37 2.92 7.46
CA GLY A 42 2.21 2.60 6.64
C GLY A 42 1.82 3.75 5.71
N GLU A 43 1.77 4.98 6.23
CA GLU A 43 1.50 6.17 5.43
C GLU A 43 2.54 6.38 4.33
N ARG A 44 3.83 6.19 4.64
CA ARG A 44 4.91 6.23 3.64
C ARG A 44 4.75 5.17 2.54
N LEU A 45 4.22 4.00 2.86
CA LEU A 45 3.90 2.97 1.86
C LEU A 45 2.70 3.38 1.01
N MET A 46 1.66 3.96 1.62
CA MET A 46 0.51 4.51 0.88
C MET A 46 0.95 5.60 -0.09
N GLU A 47 1.91 6.43 0.27
CA GLU A 47 2.46 7.43 -0.66
C GLU A 47 3.24 6.80 -1.82
N LYS A 48 4.02 5.74 -1.58
CA LYS A 48 4.66 4.98 -2.66
C LYS A 48 3.63 4.34 -3.61
N LEU A 49 2.50 3.86 -3.08
CA LEU A 49 1.41 3.36 -3.91
C LEU A 49 0.81 4.49 -4.77
N ARG A 50 0.53 5.66 -4.18
CA ARG A 50 0.03 6.83 -4.94
C ARG A 50 1.00 7.22 -6.06
N ALA A 51 2.30 7.21 -5.80
CA ALA A 51 3.31 7.50 -6.82
C ALA A 51 3.27 6.50 -7.99
N LEU A 52 3.12 5.18 -7.71
CA LEU A 52 2.96 4.16 -8.75
C LEU A 52 1.67 4.36 -9.57
N LEU A 53 0.55 4.65 -8.91
CA LEU A 53 -0.72 4.92 -9.58
C LEU A 53 -0.62 6.17 -10.46
N LYS A 54 0.05 7.22 -9.97
CA LYS A 54 0.28 8.47 -10.70
C LYS A 54 1.06 8.24 -11.99
N ALA A 55 2.09 7.39 -11.96
CA ALA A 55 2.87 7.02 -13.14
C ALA A 55 2.02 6.33 -14.23
N CYS A 56 0.90 5.72 -13.85
CA CYS A 56 -0.02 5.07 -14.78
C CYS A 56 -1.00 6.05 -15.46
N GLU A 57 -1.27 7.22 -14.87
CA GLU A 57 -2.32 8.13 -15.35
C GLU A 57 -2.08 8.68 -16.76
N ALA A 58 -0.87 9.18 -17.04
CA ALA A 58 -0.56 9.78 -18.34
C ALA A 58 -0.66 8.76 -19.50
N PRO A 59 -0.09 7.54 -19.39
CA PRO A 59 -0.34 6.48 -20.36
C PRO A 59 -1.82 6.14 -20.54
N MET A 60 -2.56 5.97 -19.45
CA MET A 60 -4.00 5.64 -19.51
C MET A 60 -4.83 6.71 -20.21
N LEU A 61 -4.53 8.00 -19.96
CA LEU A 61 -5.17 9.13 -20.63
C LEU A 61 -4.84 9.17 -22.13
N LYS A 62 -3.59 8.87 -22.50
CA LYS A 62 -3.17 8.75 -23.90
C LYS A 62 -3.91 7.61 -24.61
N ALA A 63 -4.10 6.48 -23.93
CA ALA A 63 -4.87 5.35 -24.45
C ALA A 63 -6.37 5.67 -24.60
N ALA A 64 -6.94 6.43 -23.67
CA ALA A 64 -8.34 6.87 -23.69
C ALA A 64 -8.64 7.81 -24.87
N ARG A 65 -7.78 8.82 -25.10
CA ARG A 65 -7.95 9.84 -26.15
C ARG A 65 -8.00 9.27 -27.57
N LYS A 66 -7.54 8.03 -27.78
CA LYS A 66 -7.64 7.35 -29.09
C LYS A 66 -9.07 6.86 -29.41
N LYS A 67 -9.99 6.79 -28.44
CA LYS A 67 -11.40 6.37 -28.62
C LYS A 67 -12.34 7.07 -27.62
N GLN A 68 -12.80 8.28 -27.95
CA GLN A 68 -13.81 9.08 -27.20
C GLN A 68 -13.49 9.38 -25.71
N SER A 69 -14.22 10.34 -25.13
CA SER A 69 -13.90 11.12 -23.93
C SER A 69 -13.92 10.39 -22.58
N SER A 70 -14.02 9.06 -22.55
CA SER A 70 -14.07 8.27 -21.31
C SER A 70 -12.91 7.27 -21.21
N LEU A 71 -12.54 6.89 -19.98
CA LEU A 71 -11.60 5.79 -19.73
C LEU A 71 -12.25 4.48 -20.20
N GLY A 72 -12.03 4.11 -21.46
CA GLY A 72 -12.51 2.86 -22.04
C GLY A 72 -11.68 1.65 -21.61
N LYS A 73 -12.08 0.45 -22.07
CA LYS A 73 -11.38 -0.83 -21.80
C LYS A 73 -9.87 -0.77 -22.06
N ASN A 74 -9.44 0.01 -23.05
CA ASN A 74 -8.03 0.19 -23.40
C ASN A 74 -7.22 0.91 -22.30
N SER A 75 -7.83 1.80 -21.52
CA SER A 75 -7.16 2.44 -20.39
C SER A 75 -6.87 1.45 -19.27
N GLY A 76 -7.75 0.47 -19.04
CA GLY A 76 -7.52 -0.59 -18.06
C GLY A 76 -6.38 -1.53 -18.47
N VAL A 77 -6.30 -1.87 -19.75
CA VAL A 77 -5.17 -2.65 -20.31
C VAL A 77 -3.86 -1.88 -20.13
N GLU A 78 -3.85 -0.60 -20.53
CA GLU A 78 -2.68 0.27 -20.42
C GLU A 78 -2.23 0.45 -18.96
N PHE A 79 -3.15 0.50 -17.99
CA PHE A 79 -2.83 0.52 -16.56
C PHE A 79 -2.03 -0.72 -16.15
N VAL A 80 -2.53 -1.92 -16.48
CA VAL A 80 -1.87 -3.19 -16.14
C VAL A 80 -0.52 -3.29 -16.84
N GLU A 81 -0.45 -2.91 -18.12
CA GLU A 81 0.80 -2.88 -18.87
C GLU A 81 1.80 -1.87 -18.29
N THR A 82 1.35 -0.70 -17.83
CA THR A 82 2.26 0.28 -17.21
C THR A 82 2.80 -0.22 -15.88
N LEU A 83 1.90 -0.73 -15.03
CA LEU A 83 2.23 -1.12 -13.66
C LEU A 83 3.08 -2.40 -13.58
N PHE A 84 2.84 -3.34 -14.49
CA PHE A 84 3.47 -4.68 -14.48
C PHE A 84 4.30 -5.00 -15.72
N GLY A 85 4.40 -4.07 -16.68
CA GLY A 85 5.24 -4.25 -17.86
C GLY A 85 6.72 -4.19 -17.53
N ARG A 86 7.49 -5.15 -18.06
CA ARG A 86 8.92 -5.34 -17.77
C ARG A 86 9.76 -4.08 -17.91
N ASP A 87 9.54 -3.33 -18.99
CA ASP A 87 10.30 -2.11 -19.31
C ASP A 87 9.57 -0.83 -18.85
N ARG A 88 8.63 -0.96 -17.90
CA ARG A 88 7.81 0.14 -17.36
C ARG A 88 8.00 0.22 -15.84
N GLU A 89 6.92 0.19 -15.06
CA GLU A 89 7.01 0.36 -13.61
C GLU A 89 7.26 -0.95 -12.85
N LEU A 90 7.41 -2.10 -13.52
CA LEU A 90 7.52 -3.42 -12.90
C LEU A 90 8.53 -3.47 -11.74
N ALA A 91 9.77 -3.00 -11.95
CA ALA A 91 10.80 -3.05 -10.91
C ALA A 91 10.43 -2.23 -9.66
N LYS A 92 9.74 -1.10 -9.83
CA LYS A 92 9.24 -0.28 -8.73
C LYS A 92 8.05 -0.96 -8.05
N THR A 93 7.16 -1.58 -8.81
CA THR A 93 6.03 -2.36 -8.30
C THR A 93 6.51 -3.53 -7.45
N GLU A 94 7.51 -4.29 -7.91
CA GLU A 94 8.10 -5.40 -7.15
C GLU A 94 8.79 -4.91 -5.87
N LYS A 95 9.58 -3.83 -5.94
CA LYS A 95 10.20 -3.21 -4.76
C LYS A 95 9.16 -2.72 -3.75
N PHE A 96 8.06 -2.15 -4.22
CA PHE A 96 6.94 -1.76 -3.38
C PHE A 96 6.31 -2.98 -2.71
N MET A 97 5.98 -4.03 -3.48
CA MET A 97 5.42 -5.27 -2.94
C MET A 97 6.31 -5.89 -1.86
N GLN A 98 7.63 -5.91 -2.06
CA GLN A 98 8.57 -6.40 -1.04
C GLN A 98 8.57 -5.54 0.23
N SER A 99 8.46 -4.21 0.07
CA SER A 99 8.36 -3.30 1.22
C SER A 99 7.07 -3.53 2.01
N VAL A 100 5.95 -3.77 1.34
CA VAL A 100 4.66 -4.07 1.99
C VAL A 100 4.69 -5.43 2.69
N ARG A 101 5.31 -6.46 2.09
CA ARG A 101 5.49 -7.76 2.77
C ARG A 101 6.24 -7.62 4.08
N LEU A 102 7.38 -6.93 4.03
CA LEU A 102 8.21 -6.73 5.21
C LEU A 102 7.45 -5.92 6.28
N PHE A 103 6.70 -4.91 5.86
CA PHE A 103 5.84 -4.15 6.76
C PHE A 103 4.81 -5.05 7.44
N ASN A 104 4.01 -5.82 6.70
CA ASN A 104 2.97 -6.68 7.27
C ASN A 104 3.57 -7.67 8.26
N LEU A 105 4.67 -8.35 7.88
CA LEU A 105 5.38 -9.28 8.77
C LEU A 105 5.84 -8.62 10.07
N ARG A 106 6.43 -7.42 9.98
CA ARG A 106 6.93 -6.70 11.16
C ARG A 106 5.80 -6.13 12.00
N PHE A 107 4.73 -5.65 11.38
CA PHE A 107 3.56 -5.17 12.09
C PHE A 107 2.98 -6.30 12.94
N ASP A 108 2.81 -7.49 12.35
CA ASP A 108 2.29 -8.64 13.07
C ASP A 108 3.18 -9.01 14.27
N ALA A 109 4.50 -9.00 14.09
CA ALA A 109 5.46 -9.36 15.13
C ALA A 109 5.57 -8.33 16.26
N ASN A 110 5.34 -7.04 15.99
CA ASN A 110 5.62 -5.97 16.96
C ASN A 110 4.35 -5.33 17.53
N CYS A 111 3.26 -5.26 16.75
CA CYS A 111 2.06 -4.52 17.14
C CYS A 111 0.90 -5.43 17.57
N SER A 112 0.89 -6.72 17.21
CA SER A 112 -0.26 -7.59 17.48
C SER A 112 -0.60 -7.70 18.97
N ASP A 113 0.40 -7.95 19.81
CA ASP A 113 0.19 -8.12 21.24
C ASP A 113 -0.14 -6.78 21.91
N ILE A 114 0.59 -5.73 21.56
CA ILE A 114 0.35 -4.35 22.03
C ILE A 114 -1.11 -3.95 21.76
N LEU A 115 -1.59 -4.14 20.53
CA LEU A 115 -2.94 -3.74 20.13
C LEU A 115 -4.03 -4.70 20.62
N SER A 116 -3.68 -5.91 21.06
CA SER A 116 -4.62 -6.86 21.66
C SER A 116 -4.78 -6.66 23.17
N GLN A 117 -3.74 -6.14 23.83
CA GLN A 117 -3.73 -5.84 25.27
C GLN A 117 -3.18 -4.42 25.52
N PRO A 118 -3.86 -3.37 25.07
CA PRO A 118 -3.33 -1.99 25.06
C PRO A 118 -3.07 -1.40 26.46
N THR A 119 -3.56 -2.05 27.51
CA THR A 119 -3.38 -1.63 28.91
C THR A 119 -2.29 -2.38 29.67
N ALA A 120 -1.71 -3.44 29.06
CA ALA A 120 -0.64 -4.24 29.66
C ALA A 120 0.71 -3.50 29.67
#